data_AF-A0A660XTW7-F1
#
_entry.id   AF-A0A660XTW7-F1
#
_cell.length_a   1.000
_cell.length_b   1.000
_cell.length_c   1.000
_cell.angle_alpha   90.00
_cell.angle_beta   90.00
_cell.angle_gamma   90.00
#
_symmetry.space_group_name_H-M   'P 1'
#
loop_
_entity.id
_entity.type
_entity.pdbx_description
1 polymer ?
#
loop_
_entity_poly.entity_id
_entity_poly.type
_entity_poly.pdbx_seq_one_letter_code
_entity_poly.pdbx_strand_id
1 'polypeptide(L)'
;MKHKVVAALISLSSLLFSQQINIDRVEQMPNIPSPYLMRDWKKVALGYDSLVFDLDRSGQYLPLIWINTNTTNYPSHNSFGLHTVVGTPYPSNAEAINVLPAVISASLVGIDKSDQDGNNWVLGCEEWFNRRPEENVYLNGPTAQSGNDWWYAVMPNVFFYQLYDLY
;
A
#
# COMPACT_ATOMS: atom_id res chain seq x y z
N MET A 1 -40.19 48.53 37.15
CA MET A 1 -38.93 47.87 36.74
C MET A 1 -39.20 46.39 36.53
N LYS A 2 -39.06 45.87 35.30
CA LYS A 2 -39.35 44.47 34.95
C LYS A 2 -38.11 43.62 35.28
N HIS A 3 -38.22 42.72 36.25
CA HIS A 3 -37.18 41.74 36.54
C HIS A 3 -37.18 40.67 35.44
N LYS A 4 -36.10 40.57 34.68
CA LYS A 4 -35.84 39.45 33.77
C LYS A 4 -35.09 38.38 34.57
N VAL A 5 -35.76 37.27 34.88
CA VAL A 5 -35.11 36.05 35.36
C VAL A 5 -34.60 35.31 34.12
N VAL A 6 -33.29 35.24 33.95
CA VAL A 6 -32.66 34.38 32.94
C VAL A 6 -32.43 33.03 33.60
N ALA A 7 -33.20 32.02 33.19
CA ALA A 7 -32.94 30.64 33.57
C ALA A 7 -31.82 30.09 32.68
N ALA A 8 -30.66 29.79 33.27
CA ALA A 8 -29.59 29.08 32.58
C ALA A 8 -29.92 27.58 32.56
N LEU A 9 -30.20 27.04 31.37
CA LEU A 9 -30.25 25.60 31.15
C LEU A 9 -28.81 25.07 31.11
N ILE A 10 -28.40 24.40 32.19
CA ILE A 10 -27.16 23.60 32.20
C ILE A 10 -27.51 22.26 31.57
N SER A 11 -27.14 22.08 30.30
CA SER A 11 -27.18 20.79 29.63
C SER A 11 -26.12 19.87 30.25
N LEU A 12 -26.55 18.89 31.05
CA LEU A 12 -25.70 17.79 31.51
C LEU A 12 -25.40 16.88 30.31
N SER A 13 -24.31 17.14 29.61
CA SER A 13 -23.75 16.18 28.66
C SER A 13 -23.08 15.06 29.46
N SER A 14 -23.76 13.93 29.63
CA SER A 14 -23.13 12.71 30.14
C SER A 14 -22.05 12.28 29.16
N LEU A 15 -20.80 12.26 29.63
CA LEU A 15 -19.70 11.60 28.93
C LEU A 15 -20.02 10.10 28.91
N LEU A 16 -20.64 9.63 27.82
CA LEU A 16 -20.79 8.22 27.55
C LEU A 16 -19.41 7.66 27.18
N PHE A 17 -18.65 7.26 28.20
CA PHE A 17 -17.51 6.40 27.98
C PHE A 17 -18.03 5.05 27.53
N SER A 18 -17.68 4.63 26.31
CA SER A 18 -17.91 3.25 25.88
C SER A 18 -17.18 2.33 26.86
N GLN A 19 -17.94 1.51 27.59
CA GLN A 19 -17.36 0.53 28.48
C GLN A 19 -16.83 -0.63 27.65
N GLN A 20 -15.57 -1.03 27.87
CA GLN A 20 -15.04 -2.26 27.29
C GLN A 20 -15.95 -3.41 27.71
N ILE A 21 -16.54 -4.09 26.72
CA ILE A 21 -17.34 -5.30 26.94
C ILE A 21 -16.43 -6.52 26.77
N ASN A 22 -16.67 -7.54 27.59
CA ASN A 22 -16.06 -8.84 27.37
C ASN A 22 -16.70 -9.48 26.13
N ILE A 23 -15.86 -10.00 25.24
CA ILE A 23 -16.28 -10.80 24.10
C ILE A 23 -15.70 -12.19 24.34
N ASP A 24 -16.53 -13.17 24.73
CA ASP A 24 -16.08 -14.51 25.14
C ASP A 24 -15.09 -15.17 24.16
N ARG A 25 -15.23 -14.88 22.87
CA ARG A 25 -14.32 -15.39 21.83
C ARG A 25 -12.95 -14.70 21.84
N VAL A 26 -12.88 -13.41 22.15
CA VAL A 26 -11.63 -12.65 22.30
C VAL A 26 -10.93 -13.07 23.58
N GLU A 27 -11.66 -13.33 24.66
CA GLU A 27 -11.09 -13.81 25.93
C GLU A 27 -10.41 -15.20 25.81
N GLN A 28 -10.76 -15.98 24.78
CA GLN A 28 -10.07 -17.24 24.46
C GLN A 28 -8.70 -17.01 23.78
N MET A 29 -8.45 -15.82 23.24
CA MET A 29 -7.17 -15.50 22.62
C MET A 29 -6.17 -15.10 23.71
N PRO A 30 -4.99 -15.73 23.76
CA PRO A 30 -3.98 -15.31 24.71
C PRO A 30 -3.52 -13.88 24.38
N ASN A 31 -3.38 -13.03 25.40
CA ASN A 31 -2.92 -11.64 25.23
C ASN A 31 -1.54 -11.55 24.55
N ILE A 32 -0.72 -12.59 24.68
CA ILE A 32 0.59 -12.74 24.04
C ILE A 32 0.71 -14.20 23.59
N PRO A 33 1.12 -14.48 22.34
CA PRO A 33 1.32 -15.85 21.90
C PRO A 33 2.44 -16.52 22.68
N SER A 34 2.29 -17.82 22.99
CA SER A 34 3.29 -18.62 23.69
C SER A 34 3.65 -19.87 22.86
N PRO A 35 4.92 -20.04 22.47
CA PRO A 35 6.04 -19.11 22.68
C PRO A 35 5.89 -17.83 21.83
N TYR A 36 6.38 -16.70 22.35
CA TYR A 36 6.48 -15.47 21.56
C TYR A 36 7.73 -15.53 20.69
N LEU A 37 7.54 -15.52 19.37
CA LEU A 37 8.62 -15.50 18.37
C LEU A 37 8.41 -14.30 17.43
N MET A 38 9.12 -13.20 17.69
CA MET A 38 9.10 -12.06 16.78
C MET A 38 9.87 -12.42 15.50
N ARG A 39 9.18 -12.44 14.38
CA ARG A 39 9.80 -12.61 13.07
C ARG A 39 10.72 -11.42 12.79
N ASP A 40 11.91 -11.69 12.28
CA ASP A 40 12.82 -10.63 11.80
C ASP A 40 12.27 -10.03 10.51
N TRP A 41 11.42 -9.01 10.66
CA TRP A 41 10.76 -8.34 9.54
C TRP A 41 11.73 -7.62 8.62
N LYS A 42 12.87 -7.14 9.15
CA LYS A 42 13.92 -6.54 8.33
C LYS A 42 14.52 -7.58 7.38
N LYS A 43 14.89 -8.75 7.90
CA LYS A 43 15.39 -9.86 7.07
C LYS A 43 14.35 -10.35 6.06
N VAL A 44 13.08 -10.35 6.42
CA VAL A 44 11.99 -10.71 5.50
C VAL A 44 11.87 -9.73 4.35
N ALA A 45 11.89 -8.42 4.63
CA ALA A 45 11.82 -7.39 3.59
C ALA A 45 13.03 -7.44 2.65
N LEU A 46 14.24 -7.58 3.19
CA LEU A 46 15.46 -7.76 2.40
C LEU A 46 15.37 -9.03 1.52
N GLY A 47 14.87 -10.13 2.07
CA GLY A 47 14.68 -11.38 1.33
C GLY A 47 13.62 -11.28 0.23
N TYR A 48 12.50 -10.60 0.51
CA TYR A 48 11.46 -10.34 -0.47
C TYR A 48 11.97 -9.48 -1.62
N ASP A 49 12.69 -8.39 -1.32
CA ASP A 49 13.28 -7.51 -2.32
C ASP A 49 14.21 -8.28 -3.27
N SER A 50 15.17 -9.03 -2.72
CA SER A 50 16.12 -9.84 -3.50
C SER A 50 15.49 -10.96 -4.34
N LEU A 51 14.26 -11.36 -4.03
CA LEU A 51 13.51 -12.35 -4.81
C LEU A 51 12.73 -11.68 -5.92
N VAL A 52 12.09 -10.55 -5.62
CA VAL A 52 11.06 -9.94 -6.47
C VAL A 52 11.67 -8.95 -7.46
N PHE A 53 12.72 -8.22 -7.09
CA PHE A 53 13.40 -7.26 -7.96
C PHE A 53 14.63 -7.85 -8.66
N ASP A 54 14.57 -9.14 -8.99
CA ASP A 54 15.61 -9.84 -9.74
C ASP A 54 15.08 -10.16 -11.15
N LEU A 55 15.52 -9.35 -12.12
CA LEU A 55 15.15 -9.48 -13.54
C LEU A 55 15.74 -10.73 -14.19
N ASP A 56 16.87 -11.22 -13.68
CA ASP A 56 17.61 -12.35 -14.23
C ASP A 56 17.24 -13.68 -13.55
N ARG A 57 16.30 -13.62 -12.60
CA ARG A 57 15.85 -14.79 -11.83
C ARG A 57 15.26 -15.85 -12.75
N SER A 58 15.86 -17.04 -12.74
CA SER A 58 15.37 -18.20 -13.49
C SER A 58 14.68 -19.23 -12.59
N GLY A 59 13.72 -19.97 -13.16
CA GLY A 59 13.01 -21.05 -12.48
C GLY A 59 11.54 -21.13 -12.91
N GLN A 60 10.80 -22.08 -12.34
CA GLN A 60 9.37 -22.19 -12.61
C GLN A 60 8.63 -20.93 -12.12
N TYR A 61 7.93 -20.25 -13.02
CA TYR A 61 7.19 -19.00 -12.78
C TYR A 61 8.06 -17.77 -12.42
N LEU A 62 9.35 -17.80 -12.74
CA LEU A 62 10.28 -16.68 -12.53
C LEU A 62 10.73 -16.09 -13.88
N PRO A 63 11.08 -14.78 -13.94
CA PRO A 63 11.13 -13.81 -12.84
C PRO A 63 9.73 -13.34 -12.37
N LEU A 64 9.68 -12.67 -11.20
CA LEU A 64 8.43 -12.09 -10.64
C LEU A 64 8.17 -10.64 -11.08
N ILE A 65 9.14 -10.05 -11.76
CA ILE A 65 9.18 -8.67 -12.22
C ILE A 65 9.40 -8.64 -13.73
N TRP A 66 8.91 -7.60 -14.38
CA TRP A 66 9.27 -7.26 -15.75
C TRP A 66 9.37 -5.74 -15.93
N ILE A 67 10.15 -5.32 -16.93
CA ILE A 67 10.19 -3.92 -17.36
C ILE A 67 9.03 -3.66 -18.32
N ASN A 68 8.28 -2.59 -18.05
CA ASN A 68 7.25 -2.09 -18.95
C ASN A 68 7.80 -0.93 -19.76
N THR A 69 8.03 -1.15 -21.06
CA THR A 69 8.54 -0.14 -21.99
C THR A 69 7.44 0.63 -22.73
N ASN A 70 6.17 0.28 -22.51
CA ASN A 70 5.02 0.90 -23.14
C ASN A 70 4.03 1.39 -22.08
N THR A 71 4.51 2.31 -21.24
CA THR A 71 3.75 2.98 -20.19
C THR A 71 2.61 3.82 -20.77
N THR A 72 1.47 3.81 -20.10
CA THR A 72 0.27 4.54 -20.52
C THR A 72 0.27 5.98 -20.04
N ASN A 73 0.69 6.22 -18.79
CA ASN A 73 0.58 7.54 -18.16
C ASN A 73 1.85 8.39 -18.38
N TYR A 74 3.01 7.74 -18.53
CA TYR A 74 4.32 8.41 -18.62
C TYR A 74 5.23 7.85 -19.73
N PRO A 75 4.88 8.05 -21.02
CA PRO A 75 5.55 7.42 -22.18
C PRO A 75 7.02 7.82 -22.42
N SER A 76 7.58 8.74 -21.64
CA SER A 76 8.98 9.20 -21.79
C SER A 76 10.02 8.30 -21.14
N HIS A 77 9.62 7.34 -20.30
CA HIS A 77 10.52 6.36 -19.68
C HIS A 77 9.78 5.05 -19.40
N ASN A 78 10.56 4.03 -19.02
CA ASN A 78 10.01 2.75 -18.64
C ASN A 78 9.37 2.81 -17.25
N SER A 79 8.48 1.86 -16.99
CA SER A 79 8.06 1.46 -15.65
C SER A 79 8.33 -0.04 -15.45
N PHE A 80 7.66 -0.67 -14.49
CA PHE A 80 7.78 -2.08 -14.21
C PHE A 80 6.47 -2.63 -13.68
N GLY A 81 6.33 -3.94 -13.73
CA GLY A 81 5.23 -4.65 -13.11
C GLY A 81 5.73 -5.80 -12.25
N LEU A 82 4.96 -6.13 -11.21
CA LEU A 82 5.13 -7.33 -10.40
C LEU A 82 3.91 -8.23 -10.58
N HIS A 83 4.13 -9.53 -10.78
CA HIS A 83 3.01 -10.45 -10.96
C HIS A 83 2.14 -10.47 -9.70
N THR A 84 0.85 -10.20 -9.84
CA THR A 84 -0.11 -10.30 -8.72
C THR A 84 -0.20 -11.74 -8.19
N VAL A 85 -0.18 -12.72 -9.09
CA VAL A 85 -0.30 -14.15 -8.75
C VAL A 85 0.81 -14.93 -9.44
N VAL A 86 1.58 -15.69 -8.66
CA VAL A 86 2.63 -16.57 -9.19
C VAL A 86 2.00 -17.68 -10.03
N GLY A 87 2.47 -17.84 -11.27
CA GLY A 87 1.94 -18.83 -12.21
C GLY A 87 0.61 -18.48 -12.85
N THR A 88 0.22 -17.20 -12.83
CA THR A 88 -0.97 -16.70 -13.53
C THR A 88 -0.90 -16.97 -15.05
N PRO A 89 -2.03 -17.32 -15.70
CA PRO A 89 -2.10 -17.33 -17.17
C PRO A 89 -2.15 -15.91 -17.76
N TYR A 90 -2.24 -14.86 -16.93
CA TYR A 90 -2.26 -13.45 -17.33
C TYR A 90 -1.03 -12.70 -16.79
N PRO A 91 0.19 -13.02 -17.26
CA PRO A 91 1.44 -12.50 -16.69
C PRO A 91 1.62 -10.99 -16.92
N SER A 92 0.91 -10.40 -17.88
CA SER A 92 0.97 -8.96 -18.14
C SER A 92 0.11 -8.11 -17.19
N ASN A 93 -0.49 -8.71 -16.15
CA ASN A 93 -1.30 -8.00 -15.18
C ASN A 93 -0.50 -7.71 -13.89
N ALA A 94 -0.51 -6.46 -13.46
CA ALA A 94 0.07 -5.98 -12.21
C ALA A 94 -0.91 -5.04 -11.53
N GLU A 95 -0.70 -4.85 -10.23
CA GLU A 95 -1.54 -3.99 -9.40
C GLU A 95 -0.70 -3.04 -8.57
N ALA A 96 -1.15 -1.77 -8.47
CA ALA A 96 -0.46 -0.75 -7.68
C ALA A 96 -0.29 -1.17 -6.22
N ILE A 97 -1.27 -1.88 -5.66
CA ILE A 97 -1.25 -2.38 -4.27
C ILE A 97 -0.21 -3.48 -4.03
N ASN A 98 0.37 -4.04 -5.09
CA ASN A 98 1.51 -4.95 -5.02
C ASN A 98 2.82 -4.16 -5.23
N VAL A 99 2.83 -3.32 -6.27
CA VAL A 99 4.03 -2.62 -6.74
C VAL A 99 4.53 -1.55 -5.76
N LEU A 100 3.68 -0.60 -5.38
CA LEU A 100 4.11 0.50 -4.51
C LEU A 100 4.60 0.02 -3.13
N PRO A 101 3.87 -0.84 -2.39
CA PRO A 101 4.36 -1.30 -1.09
C PRO A 101 5.59 -2.21 -1.18
N ALA A 102 5.86 -2.87 -2.31
CA ALA A 102 7.12 -3.59 -2.51
C ALA A 102 8.33 -2.62 -2.52
N VAL A 103 8.20 -1.47 -3.20
CA VAL A 103 9.23 -0.41 -3.22
C VAL A 103 9.38 0.22 -1.83
N ILE A 104 8.27 0.53 -1.17
CA ILE A 104 8.25 1.12 0.18
C ILE A 104 8.91 0.19 1.20
N SER A 105 8.56 -1.10 1.18
CA SER A 105 9.10 -2.12 2.09
C SER A 105 10.63 -2.21 2.01
N ALA A 106 11.18 -2.23 0.79
CA ALA A 106 12.63 -2.24 0.56
C ALA A 106 13.29 -0.93 1.05
N SER A 107 12.67 0.21 0.77
CA SER A 107 13.14 1.53 1.18
C SER A 107 13.21 1.66 2.71
N LEU A 108 12.18 1.20 3.43
CA LEU A 108 12.11 1.20 4.89
C LEU A 108 13.24 0.39 5.57
N VAL A 109 13.83 -0.58 4.86
CA VAL A 109 14.95 -1.38 5.38
C VAL A 109 16.32 -0.93 4.86
N GLY A 110 16.37 0.19 4.13
CA GLY A 110 17.58 0.87 3.70
C GLY A 110 18.08 0.52 2.31
N ILE A 111 17.24 -0.06 1.44
CA ILE A 111 17.55 -0.24 0.02
C ILE A 111 17.14 1.02 -0.73
N ASP A 112 18.07 1.66 -1.43
CA ASP A 112 17.76 2.80 -2.28
C ASP A 112 17.10 2.32 -3.57
N LYS A 113 15.79 2.53 -3.69
CA LYS A 113 15.01 2.12 -4.85
C LYS A 113 14.98 3.17 -5.95
N SER A 114 15.55 4.35 -5.71
CA SER A 114 15.77 5.35 -6.76
C SER A 114 16.97 5.02 -7.64
N ASP A 115 17.89 4.17 -7.15
CA ASP A 115 19.01 3.61 -7.88
C ASP A 115 19.39 2.22 -7.35
N GLN A 116 18.58 1.20 -7.70
CA GLN A 116 18.93 -0.20 -7.44
C GLN A 116 19.25 -0.89 -8.76
N ASP A 117 20.50 -1.33 -8.90
CA ASP A 117 21.01 -2.03 -10.08
C ASP A 117 20.77 -1.25 -11.39
N GLY A 118 20.91 0.09 -11.32
CA GLY A 118 20.72 0.99 -12.46
C GLY A 118 19.26 1.27 -12.82
N ASN A 119 18.31 0.86 -11.98
CA ASN A 119 16.88 1.10 -12.17
C ASN A 119 16.33 2.05 -11.10
N ASN A 120 15.54 3.02 -11.54
CA ASN A 120 14.77 3.90 -10.67
C ASN A 120 13.34 3.36 -10.51
N TRP A 121 13.16 2.45 -9.55
CA TRP A 121 11.86 1.84 -9.25
C TRP A 121 10.89 2.86 -8.64
N VAL A 122 11.38 3.88 -7.95
CA VAL A 122 10.56 4.96 -7.41
C VAL A 122 9.88 5.73 -8.54
N LEU A 123 10.64 6.13 -9.57
CA LEU A 123 10.10 6.78 -10.76
C LEU A 123 9.09 5.88 -11.46
N GLY A 124 9.39 4.58 -11.60
CA GLY A 124 8.47 3.63 -12.21
C GLY A 124 7.07 3.54 -11.55
N CYS A 125 6.96 3.89 -10.25
CA CYS A 125 5.68 3.90 -9.55
C CYS A 125 4.72 4.98 -10.05
N GLU A 126 5.18 6.02 -10.75
CA GLU A 126 4.27 7.06 -11.23
C GLU A 126 3.32 6.56 -12.33
N GLU A 127 3.63 5.45 -13.00
CA GLU A 127 2.74 4.82 -13.98
C GLU A 127 1.33 4.49 -13.43
N TRP A 128 1.20 4.35 -12.11
CA TRP A 128 -0.08 4.10 -11.43
C TRP A 128 -0.90 5.37 -11.17
N PHE A 129 -0.34 6.56 -11.41
CA PHE A 129 -1.07 7.82 -11.40
C PHE A 129 -1.90 7.94 -12.67
N ASN A 130 -3.21 7.82 -12.53
CA ASN A 130 -4.12 7.66 -13.64
C ASN A 130 -4.37 8.98 -14.39
N ARG A 131 -3.60 9.20 -15.46
CA ARG A 131 -3.77 10.30 -16.42
C ARG A 131 -4.69 9.91 -17.57
N ARG A 132 -5.21 8.67 -17.62
CA ARG A 132 -6.18 8.19 -18.63
C ARG A 132 -7.09 7.13 -18.01
N PRO A 133 -8.37 7.44 -17.70
CA PRO A 133 -9.19 8.51 -18.24
C PRO A 133 -9.14 9.85 -17.47
N GLU A 134 -7.98 10.25 -16.94
CA GLU A 134 -7.75 11.56 -16.28
C GLU A 134 -8.46 11.72 -14.93
N GLU A 135 -8.60 10.65 -14.14
CA GLU A 135 -9.05 10.78 -12.74
C GLU A 135 -7.99 11.46 -11.86
N ASN A 136 -6.73 11.49 -12.31
CA ASN A 136 -5.61 12.22 -11.69
C ASN A 136 -5.40 11.85 -10.22
N VAL A 137 -5.55 10.56 -9.92
CA VAL A 137 -5.24 9.93 -8.64
C VAL A 137 -4.54 8.60 -8.89
N TYR A 138 -3.84 8.08 -7.88
CA TYR A 138 -3.28 6.73 -7.97
C TYR A 138 -4.41 5.71 -7.91
N LEU A 139 -4.43 4.76 -8.85
CA LEU A 139 -5.42 3.69 -8.90
C LEU A 139 -4.75 2.34 -9.09
N ASN A 140 -5.50 1.28 -8.86
CA ASN A 140 -4.95 -0.07 -8.84
C ASN A 140 -4.47 -0.58 -10.22
N GLY A 141 -4.88 0.09 -11.31
CA GLY A 141 -4.41 -0.16 -12.68
C GLY A 141 -4.08 1.15 -13.39
N PRO A 142 -3.16 1.15 -14.38
CA PRO A 142 -2.76 2.37 -15.10
C PRO A 142 -3.92 3.09 -15.79
N THR A 143 -4.96 2.34 -16.19
CA THR A 143 -6.20 2.87 -16.80
C THR A 143 -7.47 2.45 -16.05
N ALA A 144 -7.36 2.24 -14.73
CA ALA A 144 -8.50 1.88 -13.90
C ALA A 144 -9.50 3.03 -13.74
N GLN A 145 -10.63 2.76 -13.08
CA GLN A 145 -11.61 3.78 -12.70
C GLN A 145 -11.95 3.65 -11.22
N SER A 146 -12.14 4.77 -10.53
CA SER A 146 -12.58 4.77 -9.14
C SER A 146 -14.09 4.45 -9.00
N GLY A 147 -14.58 4.38 -7.76
CA GLY A 147 -16.00 4.25 -7.45
C GLY A 147 -16.53 2.81 -7.36
N ASN A 148 -15.82 1.82 -7.91
CA ASN A 148 -16.24 0.41 -7.84
C ASN A 148 -15.76 -0.30 -6.56
N ASP A 149 -14.58 0.05 -6.07
CA ASP A 149 -13.95 -0.59 -4.92
C ASP A 149 -13.18 0.44 -4.10
N TRP A 150 -13.53 0.56 -2.83
CA TRP A 150 -12.90 1.52 -1.91
C TRP A 150 -11.41 1.22 -1.69
N TRP A 151 -11.05 -0.05 -1.55
CA TRP A 151 -9.67 -0.48 -1.29
C TRP A 151 -8.77 -0.12 -2.47
N TYR A 152 -9.20 -0.43 -3.69
CA TYR A 152 -8.46 -0.13 -4.92
C TYR A 152 -8.45 1.35 -5.31
N ALA A 153 -9.40 2.14 -4.81
CA ALA A 153 -9.41 3.59 -4.99
C ALA A 153 -8.52 4.32 -3.96
N VAL A 154 -8.39 3.79 -2.73
CA VAL A 154 -7.73 4.50 -1.62
C VAL A 154 -6.29 4.05 -1.41
N MET A 155 -6.01 2.75 -1.39
CA MET A 155 -4.70 2.25 -0.99
C MET A 155 -3.54 2.68 -1.88
N PRO A 156 -3.66 2.72 -3.22
CA PRO A 156 -2.59 3.24 -4.07
C PRO A 156 -2.18 4.67 -3.69
N ASN A 157 -3.14 5.53 -3.30
CA ASN A 157 -2.85 6.89 -2.85
C ASN A 157 -2.15 6.91 -1.48
N VAL A 158 -2.59 6.07 -0.53
CA VAL A 158 -1.91 5.94 0.77
C VAL A 158 -0.46 5.51 0.60
N PHE A 159 -0.21 4.52 -0.27
CA PHE A 159 1.13 4.07 -0.58
C PHE A 159 1.94 5.16 -1.30
N PHE A 160 1.35 5.91 -2.23
CA PHE A 160 2.04 7.02 -2.85
C PHE A 160 2.51 8.06 -1.81
N TYR A 161 1.67 8.44 -0.84
CA TYR A 161 2.10 9.37 0.21
C TYR A 161 3.24 8.81 1.06
N GLN A 162 3.24 7.51 1.35
CA GLN A 162 4.36 6.87 2.03
C GLN A 162 5.64 6.86 1.18
N LEU A 163 5.52 6.60 -0.12
CA LEU A 163 6.65 6.61 -1.03
C LEU A 163 7.24 8.03 -1.16
N TYR A 164 6.38 9.05 -1.24
CA TYR A 164 6.77 10.46 -1.29
C TYR A 164 7.43 10.95 0.02
N ASP A 165 7.06 10.41 1.18
CA ASP A 165 7.74 10.74 2.45
C ASP A 165 9.18 10.17 2.49
N LEU A 166 9.43 9.07 1.77
CA LEU A 166 10.72 8.39 1.76
C LEU A 166 11.74 8.96 0.76
N TYR A 167 11.31 9.74 -0.25
CA TYR A 167 12.15 10.26 -1.35
C TYR A 167 11.84 11.72 -1.66
#